data_AF-A0A5N5M892-F1
#
_entry.id   AF-A0A5N5M892-F1
#
_cell.length_a   1.000
_cell.length_b   1.000
_cell.length_c   1.000
_cell.angle_alpha   90.00
_cell.angle_beta   90.00
_cell.angle_gamma   90.00
#
_symmetry.space_group_name_H-M   'P 1'
#
loop_
_entity.id
_entity.type
_entity.pdbx_description
1 polymer ?
#
loop_
_entity_poly.entity_id
_entity_poly.type
_entity_poly.pdbx_seq_one_letter_code
_entity_poly.pdbx_strand_id
1 'polypeptide(L)'
;METVRKNKVFLIDTLSADASIVLQHVQNDNIITRRDYNNLNQPNHTHEQIIIKLLDNVTNKGNDACHKFLQMLEKEELQEIFPQLKELFTPDHTSAERESRPAMAQATNQGKGD
;
A
#
# COMPACT_ATOMS: atom_id res chain seq x y z
N MET A 1 0.67 11.11 -7.16
CA MET A 1 1.46 9.93 -7.61
C MET A 1 2.36 9.36 -6.51
N GLU A 2 3.11 10.20 -5.79
CA GLU A 2 4.15 9.76 -4.86
C GLU A 2 3.65 8.82 -3.75
N THR A 3 2.48 9.07 -3.17
CA THR A 3 1.90 8.23 -2.11
C THR A 3 1.61 6.79 -2.56
N VAL A 4 1.01 6.61 -3.75
CA VAL A 4 0.75 5.27 -4.31
C VAL A 4 2.06 4.54 -4.58
N ARG A 5 3.08 5.26 -5.06
CA ARG A 5 4.39 4.68 -5.38
C ARG A 5 5.19 4.31 -4.12
N LYS A 6 5.17 5.18 -3.09
CA LYS A 6 5.83 4.95 -1.79
C LYS A 6 5.25 3.75 -1.05
N ASN A 7 3.93 3.59 -1.12
CA ASN A 7 3.22 2.52 -0.43
C ASN A 7 2.93 1.32 -1.35
N LYS A 8 3.59 1.21 -2.50
CA LYS A 8 3.25 0.19 -3.52
C LYS A 8 3.27 -1.24 -2.97
N VAL A 9 4.28 -1.59 -2.17
CA VAL A 9 4.41 -2.94 -1.59
C VAL A 9 3.28 -3.22 -0.60
N PHE A 10 3.00 -2.26 0.30
CA PHE A 10 1.89 -2.33 1.24
C PHE A 10 0.55 -2.48 0.51
N LEU A 11 0.30 -1.66 -0.51
CA LEU A 11 -0.93 -1.73 -1.29
C LEU A 11 -1.07 -3.05 -2.04
N ILE A 12 0.03 -3.63 -2.54
CA ILE A 12 -0.01 -4.97 -3.15
C ILE A 12 -0.41 -6.00 -2.10
N ASP A 13 0.27 -6.04 -0.95
CA ASP A 13 0.00 -7.02 0.10
C ASP A 13 -1.45 -6.94 0.59
N THR A 14 -1.91 -5.74 0.95
CA THR A 14 -3.25 -5.50 1.49
C THR A 14 -4.36 -5.78 0.46
N LEU A 15 -4.27 -5.19 -0.74
CA LEU A 15 -5.36 -5.25 -1.71
C LEU A 15 -5.46 -6.61 -2.42
N SER A 16 -4.39 -7.41 -2.39
CA SER A 16 -4.39 -8.75 -3.02
C SER A 16 -5.25 -9.75 -2.26
N ALA A 17 -5.68 -9.45 -1.03
CA ALA A 17 -6.63 -10.28 -0.29
C ALA A 17 -7.94 -10.45 -1.07
N ASP A 18 -8.43 -9.40 -1.75
CA ASP A 18 -9.58 -9.47 -2.65
C ASP A 18 -9.47 -8.45 -3.80
N ALA A 19 -8.75 -8.83 -4.85
CA ALA A 19 -8.58 -7.97 -6.02
C ALA A 19 -9.89 -7.76 -6.80
N SER A 20 -10.87 -8.65 -6.66
CA SER A 20 -12.14 -8.55 -7.37
C SER A 20 -12.95 -7.37 -6.86
N ILE A 21 -13.07 -7.22 -5.54
CA ILE A 21 -13.72 -6.07 -4.90
C ILE A 21 -13.04 -4.77 -5.35
N VAL A 22 -11.72 -4.70 -5.28
CA VAL A 22 -10.95 -3.51 -5.69
C VAL A 22 -11.24 -3.14 -7.14
N LEU A 23 -11.24 -4.13 -8.05
CA LEU A 23 -11.55 -3.92 -9.47
C LEU A 23 -12.96 -3.37 -9.69
N GLN A 24 -13.96 -3.82 -8.95
CA GLN A 24 -15.33 -3.31 -9.03
C GLN A 24 -15.38 -1.83 -8.62
N HIS A 25 -14.74 -1.46 -7.51
CA HIS A 25 -14.75 -0.06 -7.04
C HIS A 25 -14.00 0.88 -7.99
N VAL A 26 -12.81 0.51 -8.49
CA VAL A 26 -12.08 1.39 -9.43
C VAL A 26 -12.81 1.57 -10.76
N GLN A 27 -13.60 0.59 -11.17
CA GLN A 27 -14.45 0.69 -12.36
C GLN A 27 -15.67 1.59 -12.08
N ASN A 28 -16.37 1.37 -10.97
CA ASN A 28 -17.53 2.17 -10.58
C ASN A 28 -17.20 3.65 -10.42
N ASP A 29 -16.04 3.96 -9.83
CA ASP A 29 -15.57 5.33 -9.62
C ASP A 29 -14.92 5.96 -10.87
N ASN A 30 -14.93 5.25 -12.02
CA ASN A 30 -14.35 5.69 -13.29
C ASN A 30 -12.86 6.08 -13.19
N ILE A 31 -12.11 5.40 -12.31
CA ILE A 31 -10.65 5.57 -12.16
C ILE A 31 -9.94 4.87 -13.32
N ILE A 32 -10.49 3.72 -13.72
CA ILE A 32 -10.06 2.97 -14.90
C ILE A 32 -11.19 2.90 -15.92
N THR A 33 -10.85 2.69 -17.19
CA THR A 33 -11.84 2.50 -18.24
C THR A 33 -12.38 1.07 -18.25
N ARG A 34 -13.50 0.83 -18.94
CA ARG A 34 -13.97 -0.54 -19.21
C ARG A 34 -12.92 -1.40 -19.92
N ARG A 35 -12.12 -0.81 -20.79
CA ARG A 35 -11.02 -1.52 -21.49
C ARG A 35 -9.92 -1.93 -20.51
N ASP A 36 -9.54 -1.02 -19.62
CA ASP A 36 -8.58 -1.32 -18.54
C ASP A 36 -9.11 -2.45 -17.65
N TYR A 37 -10.37 -2.37 -17.21
CA TYR A 37 -11.01 -3.40 -16.39
C TYR A 37 -10.95 -4.77 -17.07
N ASN A 38 -11.36 -4.85 -18.34
CA ASN A 38 -11.32 -6.11 -19.08
C ASN A 38 -9.89 -6.66 -19.16
N ASN A 39 -8.89 -5.81 -19.41
CA ASN A 39 -7.49 -6.23 -19.49
C ASN A 39 -6.93 -6.70 -18.13
N LEU A 40 -7.43 -6.15 -17.03
CA LEU A 40 -7.02 -6.52 -15.67
C LEU A 40 -7.73 -7.80 -15.20
N ASN A 41 -9.05 -7.90 -15.43
CA ASN A 41 -9.90 -9.01 -15.00
C ASN A 41 -9.83 -10.22 -15.96
N GLN A 42 -8.64 -10.81 -16.07
CA GLN A 42 -8.42 -12.00 -16.89
C GLN A 42 -8.38 -13.26 -16.00
N PRO A 43 -8.98 -14.39 -16.43
CA PRO A 43 -9.06 -15.62 -15.63
C PRO A 43 -7.71 -16.20 -15.18
N ASN A 44 -6.63 -15.86 -15.87
CA ASN A 44 -5.28 -16.36 -15.61
C ASN A 44 -4.44 -15.42 -14.72
N HIS A 45 -4.97 -14.28 -14.29
CA HIS A 45 -4.27 -13.39 -13.37
C HIS A 45 -4.53 -13.78 -11.92
N THR A 46 -3.47 -13.85 -11.11
CA THR A 46 -3.61 -13.91 -9.66
C THR A 46 -4.08 -12.55 -9.12
N HIS A 47 -4.65 -12.51 -7.91
CA HIS A 47 -5.03 -11.25 -7.27
C HIS A 47 -3.84 -10.27 -7.17
N GLU A 48 -2.66 -10.77 -6.82
CA GLU A 48 -1.44 -9.97 -6.78
C GLU A 48 -1.09 -9.36 -8.15
N GLN A 49 -1.16 -10.16 -9.22
CA GLN A 49 -0.91 -9.67 -10.58
C GLN A 49 -1.94 -8.62 -11.01
N ILE A 50 -3.20 -8.79 -10.61
CA ILE A 50 -4.26 -7.80 -10.86
C ILE A 50 -3.91 -6.48 -10.17
N ILE A 51 -3.58 -6.51 -8.88
CA ILE A 51 -3.27 -5.31 -8.11
C ILE A 51 -2.00 -4.63 -8.62
N ILE A 52 -0.93 -5.37 -8.91
CA ILE A 52 0.30 -4.80 -9.49
C ILE A 52 -0.01 -4.03 -10.77
N LYS A 53 -0.74 -4.66 -11.70
CA LYS A 53 -1.11 -4.04 -12.98
C LYS A 53 -2.06 -2.87 -12.80
N LEU A 54 -2.98 -2.94 -11.84
CA LEU A 54 -3.88 -1.84 -11.50
C LEU A 54 -3.09 -0.63 -10.98
N LEU A 55 -2.17 -0.83 -10.04
CA LEU A 55 -1.34 0.25 -9.48
C LEU A 55 -0.45 0.88 -10.56
N ASP A 56 0.09 0.07 -11.48
CA ASP A 56 0.84 0.58 -12.63
C ASP A 56 -0.06 1.38 -13.58
N ASN A 57 -1.26 0.89 -13.88
CA ASN A 57 -2.23 1.58 -14.72
C ASN A 57 -2.64 2.94 -14.13
N VAL A 58 -3.00 2.98 -12.84
CA VAL A 58 -3.36 4.20 -12.11
C VAL A 58 -2.19 5.19 -12.06
N THR A 59 -0.98 4.70 -11.79
CA THR A 59 0.23 5.54 -11.77
C THR A 59 0.52 6.14 -13.14
N ASN A 60 0.40 5.34 -14.22
CA ASN A 60 0.65 5.79 -15.58
C ASN A 60 -0.40 6.80 -16.09
N LYS A 61 -1.63 6.76 -15.58
CA LYS A 61 -2.67 7.76 -15.88
C LYS A 61 -2.42 9.13 -15.25
N GLY A 62 -1.56 9.22 -14.23
CA GLY A 62 -1.11 10.47 -13.64
C GLY A 62 -1.81 10.85 -12.33
N ASN A 63 -1.59 12.10 -11.90
CA ASN A 63 -1.91 12.54 -10.53
C ASN A 63 -3.40 12.49 -10.17
N ASP A 64 -4.28 12.79 -11.12
CA ASP A 64 -5.73 12.80 -10.88
C ASP A 64 -6.25 11.39 -10.61
N ALA A 65 -5.75 10.40 -11.38
CA ALA A 65 -6.09 9.00 -11.18
C ALA A 65 -5.57 8.50 -9.82
N CYS A 66 -4.33 8.86 -9.46
CA CYS A 66 -3.79 8.53 -8.13
C CYS A 66 -4.62 9.15 -7.00
N HIS A 67 -5.05 10.41 -7.11
CA HIS A 67 -5.86 11.04 -6.08
C HIS A 67 -7.21 10.36 -5.92
N LYS A 68 -7.92 10.12 -7.03
CA LYS A 68 -9.21 9.41 -7.00
C LYS A 68 -9.07 8.00 -6.42
N PHE A 69 -7.97 7.31 -6.75
CA PHE A 69 -7.67 6.00 -6.18
C PHE A 69 -7.47 6.05 -4.67
N LEU A 70 -6.68 7.00 -4.16
CA LEU A 70 -6.50 7.16 -2.72
C LEU A 70 -7.80 7.54 -1.99
N GLN A 71 -8.61 8.45 -2.58
CA GLN A 71 -9.93 8.78 -2.03
C GLN A 71 -10.87 7.58 -2.00
N MET A 72 -10.79 6.68 -2.99
CA MET A 72 -11.56 5.45 -3.00
C MET A 72 -11.13 4.50 -1.87
N LEU A 73 -9.83 4.35 -1.64
CA LEU A 73 -9.28 3.53 -0.56
C LEU A 73 -9.60 4.09 0.84
N GLU A 74 -9.82 5.41 0.95
CA GLU A 74 -10.16 6.07 2.21
C GLU A 74 -11.63 5.84 2.61
N LYS A 75 -12.50 5.41 1.69
CA LYS A 75 -13.92 5.14 1.98
C LYS A 75 -14.08 4.08 3.08
N GLU A 76 -15.03 4.31 3.97
CA GLU A 76 -15.33 3.43 5.11
C GLU A 76 -15.55 1.97 4.68
N GLU A 77 -16.34 1.75 3.63
CA GLU A 77 -16.59 0.42 3.03
C GLU A 77 -15.28 -0.32 2.68
N LEU A 78 -14.32 0.37 2.07
CA LEU A 78 -13.03 -0.24 1.72
C LEU A 78 -12.15 -0.45 2.95
N GLN A 79 -12.22 0.43 3.93
CA GLN A 79 -11.51 0.26 5.20
C GLN A 79 -12.10 -0.84 6.08
N GLU A 80 -13.38 -1.20 5.92
CA GLU A 80 -13.99 -2.35 6.58
C GLU A 80 -13.54 -3.66 5.93
N ILE A 81 -13.44 -3.70 4.60
CA ILE A 81 -13.00 -4.87 3.83
C ILE A 81 -11.49 -5.09 3.99
N PHE A 82 -10.71 -3.99 3.99
CA PHE A 82 -9.26 -3.99 4.14
C PHE A 82 -8.84 -3.13 5.34
N PRO A 83 -8.99 -3.63 6.58
CA PRO A 83 -8.68 -2.86 7.79
C PRO A 83 -7.26 -2.28 7.86
N GLN A 84 -6.30 -2.95 7.22
CA GLN A 84 -4.92 -2.49 7.14
C GLN A 84 -4.79 -1.11 6.46
N LEU A 85 -5.71 -0.76 5.54
CA LEU A 85 -5.71 0.55 4.87
C LEU A 85 -5.79 1.72 5.86
N LYS A 86 -6.29 1.51 7.08
CA LYS A 86 -6.28 2.52 8.13
C LYS A 86 -4.89 3.08 8.39
N GLU A 87 -3.85 2.23 8.34
CA GLU A 87 -2.46 2.66 8.55
C GLU A 87 -1.99 3.69 7.51
N LEU A 88 -2.59 3.69 6.31
CA LEU A 88 -2.27 4.63 5.25
C LEU A 88 -2.90 6.02 5.47
N PHE A 89 -4.03 6.08 6.20
CA PHE A 89 -4.85 7.28 6.37
C PHE A 89 -4.89 7.80 7.81
N THR A 90 -4.40 7.03 8.78
CA THR A 90 -4.16 7.54 10.13
C THR A 90 -3.04 8.56 10.07
N PRO A 91 -3.26 9.82 10.49
CA PRO A 91 -2.16 10.76 10.65
C PRO A 91 -1.23 10.22 11.73
N ASP A 92 -0.02 9.83 11.32
CA ASP A 92 1.01 9.30 12.23
C ASP A 92 1.14 10.21 13.46
N HIS A 93 0.89 9.64 14.64
CA HIS A 93 1.74 9.99 15.76
C HIS A 93 3.13 9.48 15.43
N THR A 94 3.94 10.41 14.93
CA THR A 94 5.34 10.53 15.28
C THR A 94 6.31 9.58 14.55
N SER A 95 7.00 10.15 13.57
CA SER A 95 8.32 9.71 13.08
C SER A 95 9.44 9.72 14.15
N ALA A 96 9.21 9.32 15.42
CA ALA A 96 10.23 9.39 16.48
C ALA A 96 10.57 8.05 17.16
N GLU A 97 10.28 6.91 16.55
CA GLU A 97 10.77 5.61 17.08
C GLU A 97 11.75 4.93 16.13
N ARG A 98 12.75 5.68 15.66
CA ARG A 98 13.98 5.10 15.08
C ARG A 98 15.28 5.56 15.77
N GLU A 99 15.24 6.42 16.78
CA GLU A 99 16.40 6.87 17.56
C GLU A 99 16.38 6.42 19.04
N SER A 100 16.06 5.16 19.31
CA SER A 100 16.30 4.58 20.64
C SER A 100 16.78 3.14 20.54
N ARG A 101 17.96 2.95 19.94
CA ARG A 101 18.84 1.83 20.31
C ARG A 101 19.86 2.35 21.33
N PRO A 102 19.76 2.03 22.63
CA PRO A 102 20.89 2.21 23.52
C PRO A 102 21.97 1.18 23.12
N ALA A 103 23.15 1.67 22.78
CA ALA A 103 24.34 0.86 22.58
C ALA A 103 24.62 0.07 23.88
N MET A 104 24.62 -1.26 23.79
CA MET A 104 25.07 -2.12 24.89
C MET A 104 26.54 -1.84 25.16
N ALA A 105 26.83 -1.25 26.32
CA ALA A 105 28.17 -1.11 26.86
C ALA A 105 28.75 -2.51 27.12
N GLN A 106 29.73 -2.91 26.33
CA GLN A 106 30.63 -4.00 26.68
C GLN A 106 31.75 -3.42 27.54
N ALA A 107 31.63 -3.56 28.86
CA ALA A 107 32.76 -3.45 29.78
C ALA A 107 33.18 -4.86 30.18
N THR A 108 34.02 -5.50 29.37
CA THR A 108 34.80 -6.67 29.76
C THR A 108 35.94 -6.18 30.65
N ASN A 109 35.78 -6.33 31.96
CA ASN A 109 36.87 -6.16 32.91
C ASN A 109 37.66 -7.47 32.98
N GLN A 110 38.90 -7.46 32.49
CA GLN A 110 39.84 -8.57 32.62
C GLN A 110 41.21 -7.99 32.99
N GLY A 111 41.65 -8.29 34.21
CA GLY A 111 42.88 -7.77 34.80
C GLY A 111 44.16 -8.48 34.36
N LYS A 112 45.27 -7.73 34.47
CA LYS A 112 46.69 -8.10 34.65
C LYS A 112 47.48 -6.80 34.43
N GLY A 113 48.41 -6.34 35.25
CA GLY A 113 49.26 -6.96 36.26
C GLY A 113 50.65 -6.37 36.02
N ASP A 114 51.28 -5.80 37.03
CA ASP A 114 52.72 -5.56 37.15
C ASP A 114 53.09 -5.47 38.64
#